data_AF-A0A2D9DMA6-F1
#
_entry.id   AF-A0A2D9DMA6-F1
#
_cell.length_a   1.000
_cell.length_b   1.000
_cell.length_c   1.000
_cell.angle_alpha   90.00
_cell.angle_beta   90.00
_cell.angle_gamma   90.00
#
_symmetry.space_group_name_H-M   'P 1'
#
loop_
_entity.id
_entity.type
_entity.pdbx_description
1 polymer ?
#
loop_
_entity_poly.entity_id
_entity_poly.type
_entity_poly.pdbx_seq_one_letter_code
_entity_poly.pdbx_strand_id
1 'polypeptide(L)'
;MKKEKLINRLQEFKQDHMLHLTPDTSRKGKCYKGTYRVDSHLDLMFLITNLIKVCVVALEENEQLCDLEVPNPKYNVMEVLRFVTQLIPSEEFALIDKFSELLENIELEKKVPTENS
;
A
#
# COMPACT_ATOMS: atom_id res chain seq x y z
N MET A 1 -9.66 -10.78 -27.90
CA MET A 1 -8.24 -11.15 -27.62
C MET A 1 -8.02 -12.67 -27.45
N LYS A 2 -6.94 -13.28 -28.01
CA LYS A 2 -6.58 -14.71 -27.75
C LYS A 2 -6.27 -14.90 -26.24
N LYS A 3 -6.82 -15.95 -25.60
CA LYS A 3 -6.73 -16.24 -24.16
C LYS A 3 -5.32 -16.07 -23.57
N GLU A 4 -4.31 -16.50 -24.31
CA GLU A 4 -2.90 -16.45 -23.92
C GLU A 4 -2.38 -15.01 -23.79
N LYS A 5 -2.78 -14.12 -24.71
CA LYS A 5 -2.42 -12.69 -24.67
C LYS A 5 -3.07 -11.97 -23.47
N LEU A 6 -4.26 -12.40 -23.06
CA LEU A 6 -4.92 -11.88 -21.85
C LEU A 6 -4.14 -12.26 -20.59
N ILE A 7 -3.77 -13.54 -20.47
CA ILE A 7 -3.05 -14.06 -19.31
C ILE A 7 -1.69 -13.36 -19.15
N ASN A 8 -0.94 -13.21 -20.23
CA ASN A 8 0.35 -12.52 -20.19
C ASN A 8 0.19 -11.07 -19.71
N ARG A 9 -0.82 -10.35 -20.20
CA ARG A 9 -1.07 -8.97 -19.79
C ARG A 9 -1.49 -8.84 -18.32
N LEU A 10 -2.25 -9.80 -17.80
CA LEU A 10 -2.59 -9.86 -16.37
C LEU A 10 -1.36 -10.16 -15.49
N GLN A 11 -0.43 -10.98 -15.98
CA GLN A 11 0.83 -11.26 -15.28
C GLN A 11 1.75 -10.03 -15.26
N GLU A 12 1.87 -9.31 -16.37
CA GLU A 12 2.59 -8.03 -16.46
C GLU A 12 2.03 -7.03 -15.44
N PHE A 13 0.71 -6.80 -15.45
CA PHE A 13 0.05 -5.91 -14.50
C PHE A 13 0.30 -6.29 -13.04
N LYS A 14 0.24 -7.59 -12.72
CA LYS A 14 0.56 -8.07 -11.38
C LYS A 14 2.02 -7.76 -11.01
N GLN A 15 2.96 -7.98 -11.93
CA GLN A 15 4.37 -7.79 -11.66
C GLN A 15 4.75 -6.31 -11.48
N ASP A 16 4.11 -5.43 -12.23
CA ASP A 16 4.42 -3.99 -12.22
C ASP A 16 3.76 -3.25 -11.05
N HIS A 17 2.63 -3.76 -10.54
CA HIS A 17 1.78 -3.00 -9.61
C HIS A 17 1.47 -3.71 -8.28
N MET A 18 1.74 -5.01 -8.11
CA MET A 18 1.46 -5.74 -6.86
C MET A 18 2.74 -5.91 -6.03
N LEU A 19 3.23 -4.80 -5.47
CA LEU A 19 4.56 -4.69 -4.87
C LEU A 19 4.54 -4.61 -3.33
N HIS A 20 3.52 -3.97 -2.77
CA HIS A 20 3.41 -3.65 -1.34
C HIS A 20 2.74 -4.77 -0.55
N LEU A 21 1.61 -5.29 -1.05
CA LEU A 21 0.81 -6.30 -0.36
C LEU A 21 0.93 -7.66 -1.04
N THR A 22 1.87 -8.48 -0.57
CA THR A 22 2.19 -9.78 -1.20
C THR A 22 1.67 -10.97 -0.37
N PRO A 23 1.27 -12.10 -1.00
CA PRO A 23 0.80 -13.26 -0.25
C PRO A 23 1.89 -13.83 0.66
N ASP A 24 1.54 -14.11 1.92
CA ASP A 24 2.42 -14.79 2.86
C ASP A 24 2.18 -16.30 2.83
N THR A 25 3.10 -17.03 2.23
CA THR A 25 3.04 -18.49 2.11
C THR A 25 3.49 -19.23 3.38
N SER A 26 4.02 -18.51 4.38
CA SER A 26 4.58 -19.11 5.59
C SER A 26 3.52 -19.50 6.65
N ARG A 27 2.30 -18.98 6.55
CA ARG A 27 1.21 -19.26 7.50
C ARG A 27 0.09 -20.09 6.84
N LYS A 28 -0.56 -20.94 7.63
CA LYS A 28 -1.79 -21.63 7.19
C LYS A 28 -2.93 -20.60 7.06
N GLY A 29 -3.51 -20.49 5.86
CA GLY A 29 -4.61 -19.58 5.56
C GLY A 29 -4.22 -18.46 4.59
N LYS A 30 -5.21 -17.68 4.15
CA LYS A 30 -4.95 -16.49 3.32
C LYS A 30 -4.39 -15.38 4.20
N CYS A 31 -3.10 -15.11 4.07
CA CYS A 31 -2.40 -14.03 4.76
C CYS A 31 -1.58 -13.23 3.75
N TYR A 32 -1.38 -11.95 4.02
CA TYR A 32 -0.60 -11.04 3.19
C TYR A 32 0.41 -10.29 4.06
N LYS A 33 1.57 -10.01 3.48
CA LYS A 33 2.62 -9.16 4.05
C LYS A 33 2.57 -7.81 3.35
N GLY A 34 2.39 -6.76 4.16
CA GLY A 34 2.71 -5.40 3.75
C GLY A 34 4.21 -5.16 3.90
N THR A 35 4.83 -4.53 2.91
CA THR A 35 6.22 -4.10 2.99
C THR A 35 6.30 -2.57 3.03
N TYR A 36 7.33 -2.05 3.68
CA TYR A 36 7.62 -0.62 3.73
C TYR A 36 9.12 -0.42 3.67
N ARG A 37 9.55 0.78 3.28
CA ARG A 37 10.97 1.12 3.11
C ARG A 37 11.50 1.84 4.34
N VAL A 38 12.70 1.48 4.74
CA VAL A 38 13.49 2.19 5.77
C VAL A 38 14.92 2.30 5.30
N ASP A 39 15.55 3.44 5.56
CA ASP A 39 16.90 3.73 5.08
C ASP A 39 17.98 3.03 5.94
N SER A 40 17.69 2.79 7.22
CA SER A 40 18.56 2.04 8.11
C SER A 40 17.80 1.40 9.28
N HIS A 41 18.47 0.48 9.99
CA HIS A 41 17.96 -0.09 11.24
C HIS A 41 17.72 0.98 12.30
N LEU A 42 18.55 2.03 12.32
CA LEU A 42 18.41 3.14 13.26
C LEU A 42 17.16 3.97 12.94
N ASP A 43 16.91 4.24 11.66
CA ASP A 43 15.71 4.96 11.22
C ASP A 43 14.44 4.19 11.57
N LEU A 44 14.45 2.87 11.42
CA LEU A 44 13.36 2.02 11.87
C LEU A 44 13.10 2.17 13.39
N MET A 45 14.16 2.13 14.20
CA MET A 45 14.01 2.27 15.66
C MET A 45 13.56 3.68 16.07
N PHE A 46 14.01 4.73 15.37
CA PHE A 46 13.51 6.09 15.56
C PHE A 46 12.04 6.19 15.22
N LEU A 47 11.61 5.61 14.10
CA LEU A 47 10.21 5.59 13.71
C LEU A 47 9.34 4.87 14.75
N ILE A 48 9.74 3.69 15.22
CA ILE A 48 9.03 2.94 16.28
C ILE A 48 8.92 3.80 17.55
N THR A 49 10.01 4.46 17.93
CA THR A 49 10.04 5.36 19.10
C THR A 49 9.06 6.52 18.93
N ASN A 50 9.02 7.14 17.75
CA ASN A 50 8.10 8.25 17.46
C ASN A 50 6.65 7.78 17.45
N LEU A 51 6.35 6.58 16.93
CA LEU A 51 5.03 5.94 17.01
C LEU A 51 4.57 5.78 18.45
N ILE A 52 5.41 5.19 19.31
CA ILE A 52 5.09 5.00 20.73
C ILE A 52 4.83 6.35 21.41
N LYS A 53 5.70 7.35 21.18
CA LYS A 53 5.54 8.71 21.71
C LYS A 53 4.21 9.35 21.30
N VAL A 54 3.81 9.22 20.04
CA VAL A 54 2.51 9.73 19.56
C VAL A 54 1.35 9.00 20.23
N CYS A 55 1.44 7.69 20.44
CA CYS A 55 0.43 6.93 21.17
C CYS A 55 0.31 7.35 22.64
N VAL A 56 1.43 7.61 23.32
CA VAL A 56 1.45 8.16 24.69
C VAL A 56 0.72 9.50 24.72
N VAL A 57 1.06 10.41 23.80
CA VAL A 57 0.39 11.72 23.69
C VAL A 57 -1.12 11.59 23.48
N ALA A 58 -1.54 10.63 22.64
CA ALA A 58 -2.96 10.40 22.36
C ALA A 58 -3.72 9.80 23.56
N LEU A 59 -3.07 8.98 24.39
CA LEU A 59 -3.67 8.39 25.58
C LEU A 59 -3.81 9.40 26.72
N GLU A 60 -2.89 10.37 26.81
CA GLU A 60 -2.86 11.40 27.84
C GLU A 60 -3.68 12.64 27.46
N GLU A 61 -4.77 12.49 26.70
CA GLU A 61 -5.59 13.55 26.07
C GLU A 61 -6.07 14.69 27.01
N ASN A 62 -5.85 14.59 28.33
CA ASN A 62 -6.23 15.58 29.34
C ASN A 62 -5.13 15.89 30.39
N GLU A 63 -3.93 15.33 30.28
CA GLU A 63 -2.79 15.66 31.15
C GLU A 63 -1.81 16.58 30.41
N GLN A 64 -1.24 17.55 31.13
CA GLN A 64 -0.18 18.38 30.58
C GLN A 64 1.09 17.52 30.47
N LEU A 65 1.25 16.84 29.33
CA LEU A 65 2.48 16.16 28.96
C LEU A 65 3.65 17.13 29.11
N CYS A 66 4.65 16.74 29.91
CA CYS A 66 5.85 17.54 30.03
C CYS A 66 6.71 17.36 28.77
N ASP A 67 7.31 18.43 28.26
CA ASP A 67 8.27 18.37 27.13
C ASP A 67 9.48 17.44 27.45
N LEU A 68 9.71 17.12 28.73
CA LEU A 68 10.68 16.14 29.20
C LEU A 68 10.28 14.68 28.93
N GLU A 69 8.98 14.37 28.92
CA GLU A 69 8.46 13.00 28.75
C GLU A 69 8.30 12.66 27.28
N VAL A 70 7.75 13.58 26.49
CA VAL A 70 7.63 13.44 25.04
C VAL A 70 8.18 14.67 24.35
N PRO A 71 9.50 14.70 24.06
CA PRO A 71 10.09 15.84 23.37
C PRO A 71 9.57 15.93 21.93
N ASN A 72 9.24 17.16 21.52
CA ASN A 72 8.81 17.54 20.17
C ASN A 72 7.64 16.71 19.63
N PRO A 73 6.46 16.71 20.27
CA PRO A 73 5.32 15.90 19.86
C PRO A 73 4.89 16.16 18.41
N LYS A 74 4.96 17.41 17.94
CA LYS A 74 4.66 17.77 16.53
C LYS A 74 5.58 17.05 15.53
N TYR A 75 6.87 16.97 15.84
CA TYR A 75 7.83 16.24 15.01
C TYR A 75 7.50 14.76 14.99
N ASN A 76 7.26 14.15 16.16
CA ASN A 76 6.90 12.74 16.26
C ASN A 76 5.65 12.41 15.43
N VAL A 77 4.60 13.24 15.51
CA VAL A 77 3.39 13.10 14.68
C VAL A 77 3.71 13.20 13.19
N MET A 78 4.48 14.20 12.78
CA MET A 78 4.86 14.39 11.37
C MET A 78 5.63 13.19 10.82
N GLU A 79 6.59 12.64 11.58
CA GLU A 79 7.36 11.46 11.21
C GLU A 79 6.46 10.24 11.01
N VAL A 80 5.53 10.01 11.93
CA VAL A 80 4.56 8.91 11.85
C VAL A 80 3.63 9.07 10.65
N LEU A 81 3.13 10.29 10.39
CA LEU A 81 2.28 10.56 9.22
C LEU A 81 3.03 10.29 7.91
N ARG A 82 4.29 10.73 7.78
CA ARG A 82 5.14 10.43 6.61
C ARG A 82 5.41 8.93 6.46
N PHE A 83 5.44 8.19 7.56
CA PHE A 83 5.54 6.74 7.49
C PHE A 83 4.23 6.10 7.02
N VAL A 84 3.08 6.51 7.59
CA VAL A 84 1.76 5.96 7.22
C VAL A 84 1.45 6.17 5.74
N THR A 85 1.91 7.27 5.12
CA THR A 85 1.74 7.46 3.68
C THR A 85 2.45 6.39 2.85
N GLN A 86 3.56 5.82 3.33
CA GLN A 86 4.24 4.71 2.65
C GLN A 86 3.51 3.39 2.77
N LEU A 87 2.56 3.25 3.71
CA LEU A 87 1.73 2.05 3.85
C LEU A 87 0.56 2.04 2.87
N ILE A 88 0.25 3.17 2.23
CA ILE A 88 -0.80 3.26 1.23
C ILE A 88 -0.29 2.58 -0.05
N PRO A 89 -0.94 1.49 -0.52
CA PRO A 89 -0.50 0.74 -1.69
C PRO A 89 -0.99 1.43 -2.98
N SER A 90 -0.44 2.62 -3.27
CA SER A 90 -0.87 3.46 -4.40
C SER A 90 -0.71 2.76 -5.75
N GLU A 91 0.33 1.95 -5.89
CA GLU A 91 0.62 1.15 -7.07
C GLU A 91 -0.46 0.07 -7.28
N GLU A 92 -0.90 -0.61 -6.23
CA GLU A 92 -2.01 -1.55 -6.29
C GLU A 92 -3.34 -0.87 -6.62
N PHE A 93 -3.54 0.40 -6.22
CA PHE A 93 -4.70 1.16 -6.68
C PHE A 93 -4.62 1.44 -8.19
N ALA A 94 -3.44 1.75 -8.73
CA ALA A 94 -3.26 1.89 -10.17
C ALA A 94 -3.52 0.57 -10.93
N LEU A 95 -3.26 -0.59 -10.31
CA LEU A 95 -3.64 -1.89 -10.85
C LEU A 95 -5.15 -2.03 -11.04
N ILE A 96 -5.94 -1.53 -10.08
CA ILE A 96 -7.41 -1.55 -10.15
C ILE A 96 -7.90 -0.71 -11.33
N ASP A 97 -7.29 0.45 -11.55
CA ASP A 97 -7.61 1.30 -12.71
C ASP A 97 -7.29 0.58 -14.02
N LYS A 98 -6.13 -0.08 -14.11
CA LYS A 98 -5.72 -0.86 -15.29
C LYS A 98 -6.62 -2.06 -15.56
N PHE A 99 -7.13 -2.72 -14.52
CA PHE A 99 -8.13 -3.78 -14.68
C PHE A 99 -9.47 -3.22 -15.17
N SER A 100 -9.88 -2.06 -14.69
CA SER A 100 -11.11 -1.39 -15.16
C SER A 100 -11.02 -1.04 -16.64
N GLU A 101 -9.91 -0.41 -17.07
CA GLU A 101 -9.63 -0.14 -18.50
C GLU A 101 -9.65 -1.43 -19.34
N LEU A 102 -9.05 -2.51 -18.84
CA LEU A 102 -9.00 -3.79 -19.57
C LEU A 102 -10.40 -4.40 -19.74
N LEU A 103 -11.24 -4.33 -18.71
CA LEU A 103 -12.62 -4.84 -18.75
C LEU A 103 -13.48 -4.06 -19.74
N GLU A 104 -13.40 -2.73 -19.73
CA GLU A 104 -14.12 -1.88 -20.69
C GLU A 104 -13.72 -2.21 -22.13
N ASN A 105 -12.43 -2.36 -22.40
CA ASN A 105 -11.93 -2.73 -23.73
C ASN A 105 -12.47 -4.10 -24.20
N ILE A 106 -12.57 -5.08 -23.29
CA ILE A 106 -13.15 -6.40 -23.60
C ILE A 106 -14.64 -6.29 -23.94
N GLU A 107 -15.38 -5.42 -23.25
CA GLU A 107 -16.80 -5.18 -23.53
C GLU A 107 -17.02 -4.46 -24.86
N LEU A 108 -16.15 -3.50 -25.20
CA LEU A 108 -16.18 -2.81 -26.49
C LEU A 108 -15.87 -3.76 -27.65
N GLU A 109 -14.85 -4.64 -27.51
CA GLU A 109 -14.56 -5.70 -28.50
C GLU A 109 -15.76 -6.65 -28.74
N LYS A 110 -16.58 -6.91 -27.72
CA LYS A 110 -17.80 -7.73 -27.85
C LYS A 110 -18.97 -6.99 -28.52
N LYS A 111 -18.99 -5.66 -28.46
CA LYS A 111 -20.06 -4.82 -29.03
C LYS A 111 -19.84 -4.48 -30.50
N VAL A 112 -18.60 -4.55 -31.01
CA VAL A 112 -18.32 -4.45 -32.45
C VAL A 112 -18.71 -5.79 -33.07
N PRO A 113 -19.84 -5.90 -33.80
CA PRO A 113 -20.16 -7.13 -34.49
C PRO A 113 -19.08 -7.37 -35.55
N THR A 114 -18.79 -8.62 -35.83
CA THR A 114 -18.16 -9.07 -37.07
C THR A 114 -19.06 -8.69 -38.26
N GLU A 115 -19.18 -7.41 -38.56
CA GLU A 115 -19.54 -6.89 -39.88
C GLU A 115 -18.24 -6.93 -40.69
N ASN A 116 -17.97 -8.09 -41.30
CA ASN A 116 -17.13 -8.31 -42.47
C ASN A 116 -16.76 -9.80 -42.54
N SER A 117 -17.70 -10.64 -42.93
CA SER A 117 -17.49 -11.94 -43.62
C SER A 117 -18.79 -12.40 -44.23
#